data_AF-A0A165W9K2-F1
#
_entry.id   AF-A0A165W9K2-F1
#
_cell.length_a   1.000
_cell.length_b   1.000
_cell.length_c   1.000
_cell.angle_alpha   90.00
_cell.angle_beta   90.00
_cell.angle_gamma   90.00
#
_symmetry.space_group_name_H-M   'P 1'
#
loop_
_entity.id
_entity.type
_entity.pdbx_description
1 polymer ?
#
loop_
_entity_poly.entity_id
_entity_poly.type
_entity_poly.pdbx_seq_one_letter_code
_entity_poly.pdbx_strand_id
1 'polypeptide(L)'
;MLLQEQLLNDRVRSLEEANSWLGIRLEIACVERRLAELQRQAVQMELVQARSDLVRVQAELQTSRGAISDVERVFQNLADTLQCSSCLVLCSEAYALPCGHYNCGECLVAWFRQLRAKYEERHPEWDGVHRYSGFYRHMGPQYTCPNCREVMHVGVINPVFQVSAAIAHLADRVPVESHRVPDAVWGEFYS
;
A
#
# COMPACT_ATOMS: atom_id res chain seq x y z
N MET A 1 37.01 -17.77 -96.39
CA MET A 1 35.66 -17.43 -95.88
C MET A 1 35.28 -18.23 -94.63
N LEU A 2 35.35 -19.57 -94.60
CA LEU A 2 34.93 -20.39 -93.45
C LEU A 2 35.55 -19.99 -92.08
N LEU A 3 36.85 -19.66 -92.04
CA LEU A 3 37.53 -19.25 -90.80
C LEU A 3 36.98 -17.91 -90.25
N GLN A 4 36.61 -17.00 -91.14
CA GLN A 4 36.07 -15.69 -90.77
C GLN A 4 34.63 -15.82 -90.23
N GLU A 5 33.87 -16.77 -90.75
CA GLU A 5 32.53 -17.13 -90.27
C GLU A 5 32.57 -17.80 -88.89
N GLN A 6 33.51 -18.71 -88.65
CA GLN A 6 33.72 -19.34 -87.34
C GLN A 6 34.07 -18.31 -86.26
N LEU A 7 35.02 -17.41 -86.52
CA LEU A 7 35.38 -16.33 -85.58
C LEU A 7 34.22 -15.39 -85.26
N LEU A 8 33.35 -15.14 -86.24
CA LEU A 8 32.16 -14.31 -86.04
C LEU A 8 31.14 -15.02 -85.14
N ASN A 9 30.90 -16.32 -85.38
CA ASN A 9 30.02 -17.14 -84.56
C ASN A 9 30.51 -17.26 -83.11
N ASP A 10 31.82 -17.42 -82.90
CA ASP A 10 32.40 -17.48 -81.54
C ASP A 10 32.25 -16.14 -80.80
N ARG A 11 32.42 -15.00 -81.49
CA ARG A 11 32.18 -13.67 -80.91
C ARG A 11 30.71 -13.46 -80.58
N VAL A 12 29.80 -13.88 -81.47
CA VAL A 12 28.36 -13.79 -81.22
C VAL A 12 27.99 -14.60 -79.98
N ARG A 13 28.45 -15.86 -79.87
CA ARG A 13 28.20 -16.70 -78.70
C ARG A 13 28.76 -16.10 -77.41
N SER A 14 29.99 -15.57 -77.45
CA SER A 14 30.59 -14.90 -76.29
C SER A 14 29.79 -13.66 -75.86
N LEU A 15 29.25 -12.89 -76.81
CA LEU A 15 28.40 -11.74 -76.51
C LEU A 15 27.03 -12.17 -75.95
N GLU A 16 26.44 -13.25 -76.47
CA GLU A 16 25.20 -13.83 -75.95
C GLU A 16 25.36 -14.31 -74.51
N GLU A 17 26.46 -15.00 -74.20
CA GLU A 17 26.80 -15.41 -72.83
C GLU A 17 27.00 -14.20 -71.91
N ALA A 18 27.76 -13.19 -72.35
CA ALA A 18 27.96 -11.96 -71.58
C ALA A 18 26.65 -11.21 -71.32
N ASN A 19 25.76 -11.14 -72.32
CA ASN A 19 24.44 -10.54 -72.18
C ASN A 19 23.54 -11.33 -71.21
N SER A 20 23.60 -12.66 -71.25
CA SER A 20 22.92 -13.53 -70.30
C SER A 20 23.38 -13.27 -68.86
N TRP A 21 24.70 -13.23 -68.63
CA TRP A 21 25.26 -12.89 -67.33
C TRP A 21 24.88 -11.49 -66.85
N LEU A 22 24.85 -10.51 -67.77
CA LEU A 22 24.40 -9.16 -67.44
C LEU A 22 22.93 -9.16 -66.99
N GLY A 23 22.07 -9.92 -67.67
CA GLY A 23 20.68 -10.12 -67.27
C GLY A 23 20.54 -10.65 -65.85
N ILE A 24 21.23 -11.76 -65.53
CA ILE A 24 21.22 -12.37 -64.20
C ILE A 24 21.71 -11.38 -63.13
N ARG A 25 22.76 -10.60 -63.40
CA ARG A 25 23.27 -9.60 -62.45
C ARG A 25 22.25 -8.49 -62.18
N LEU A 26 21.51 -8.06 -63.20
CA LEU A 26 20.45 -7.07 -63.02
C LEU A 26 19.28 -7.63 -62.22
N GLU A 27 18.93 -8.90 -62.42
CA GLU A 27 17.91 -9.59 -61.63
C GLU A 27 18.32 -9.72 -60.16
N ILE A 28 19.54 -10.16 -59.87
CA ILE A 28 20.09 -10.22 -58.51
C ILE A 28 20.02 -8.84 -57.84
N ALA A 29 20.51 -7.80 -58.52
CA ALA A 29 20.46 -6.43 -58.01
C ALA A 29 19.03 -5.90 -57.81
N CYS A 30 18.04 -6.41 -58.56
CA CYS A 30 16.63 -6.11 -58.36
C CYS A 30 16.08 -6.81 -57.10
N VAL A 31 16.38 -8.09 -56.92
CA VAL A 31 15.97 -8.89 -55.76
C VAL A 31 16.60 -8.35 -54.47
N GLU A 32 17.88 -8.01 -54.48
CA GLU A 32 18.58 -7.41 -53.33
C GLU A 32 17.93 -6.09 -52.90
N ARG A 33 17.60 -5.21 -53.85
CA ARG A 33 16.87 -3.97 -53.56
C ARG A 33 15.49 -4.24 -52.95
N ARG A 34 14.76 -5.23 -53.47
CA ARG A 34 13.45 -5.61 -52.93
C ARG A 34 13.56 -6.21 -51.53
N LEU A 35 14.57 -7.03 -51.27
CA LEU A 35 14.85 -7.61 -49.96
C LEU A 35 15.18 -6.51 -48.94
N ALA A 36 16.05 -5.56 -49.29
CA ALA A 36 16.39 -4.44 -48.42
C ALA A 36 15.15 -3.57 -48.10
N GLU A 37 14.26 -3.36 -49.07
CA GLU A 37 13.01 -2.63 -48.84
C GLU A 37 12.07 -3.37 -47.89
N LEU A 38 11.87 -4.68 -48.09
CA LEU A 38 11.05 -5.50 -47.19
C LEU A 38 11.63 -5.56 -45.77
N GLN A 39 12.96 -5.62 -45.63
CA GLN A 39 13.62 -5.55 -44.33
C GLN A 39 13.36 -4.21 -43.62
N ARG A 40 13.46 -3.08 -44.34
CA ARG A 40 13.11 -1.76 -43.79
C ARG A 40 11.65 -1.69 -43.35
N GLN A 41 10.74 -2.23 -44.15
CA GLN A 41 9.31 -2.26 -43.83
C GLN A 41 9.04 -3.12 -42.59
N ALA A 42 9.67 -4.29 -42.47
CA ALA A 42 9.53 -5.15 -41.30
C ALA A 42 10.00 -4.45 -40.02
N VAL A 43 11.20 -3.85 -40.04
CA VAL A 43 11.73 -3.09 -38.89
C VAL A 43 10.82 -1.90 -38.55
N GLN A 44 10.29 -1.20 -39.55
CA GLN A 44 9.38 -0.09 -39.32
C GLN A 44 8.07 -0.54 -38.66
N MET A 45 7.50 -1.67 -39.10
CA MET A 45 6.31 -2.25 -38.49
C MET A 45 6.56 -2.69 -37.05
N GLU A 46 7.69 -3.34 -36.78
CA GLU A 46 8.10 -3.74 -35.43
C GLU A 46 8.26 -2.53 -34.51
N LEU A 47 8.89 -1.45 -34.99
CA LEU A 47 9.06 -0.23 -34.21
C LEU A 47 7.71 0.44 -33.87
N VAL A 48 6.79 0.49 -34.84
CA VAL A 48 5.44 1.02 -34.62
C VAL A 48 4.68 0.15 -33.61
N GLN A 49 4.76 -1.17 -33.73
CA GLN A 49 4.13 -2.10 -32.81
C GLN A 49 4.69 -1.95 -31.38
N ALA A 50 6.02 -1.97 -31.23
CA ALA A 50 6.68 -1.79 -29.95
C ALA A 50 6.32 -0.44 -29.30
N ARG A 51 6.24 0.63 -30.09
CA ARG A 51 5.80 1.94 -29.60
C ARG A 51 4.35 1.92 -29.12
N SER A 52 3.45 1.27 -29.85
CA SER A 52 2.05 1.10 -29.43
C SER A 52 1.95 0.30 -28.12
N ASP A 53 2.71 -0.78 -28.00
CA ASP A 53 2.75 -1.61 -26.79
C ASP A 53 3.30 -0.84 -25.59
N LEU A 54 4.35 -0.03 -25.77
CA LEU A 54 4.88 0.83 -24.72
C LEU A 54 3.83 1.83 -24.20
N VAL A 55 3.08 2.47 -25.09
CA VAL A 55 2.00 3.39 -24.70
C VAL A 55 0.90 2.66 -23.92
N ARG A 56 0.52 1.46 -24.35
CA ARG A 56 -0.47 0.64 -23.64
C ARG A 56 0.00 0.29 -22.22
N VAL A 57 1.21 -0.25 -22.08
CA VAL A 57 1.78 -0.63 -20.78
C VAL A 57 1.94 0.59 -19.87
N GLN A 58 2.33 1.74 -20.42
CA GLN A 58 2.39 2.99 -19.65
C GLN A 58 1.01 3.41 -19.11
N ALA A 59 -0.05 3.30 -19.92
CA ALA A 59 -1.41 3.62 -19.48
C ALA A 59 -1.89 2.67 -18.36
N GLU A 60 -1.61 1.37 -18.47
CA GLU A 60 -1.92 0.36 -17.45
C GLU A 60 -1.16 0.62 -16.14
N LEU A 61 0.13 0.98 -16.23
CA LEU A 61 0.96 1.32 -15.08
C LEU A 61 0.42 2.56 -14.35
N GLN A 62 0.03 3.60 -15.09
CA GLN A 62 -0.54 4.81 -14.49
C GLN A 62 -1.87 4.52 -13.80
N THR A 63 -2.70 3.67 -14.40
CA THR A 63 -3.97 3.24 -13.79
C THR A 63 -3.73 2.46 -12.49
N SER A 64 -2.80 1.49 -12.52
CA SER A 64 -2.42 0.71 -11.34
C SER A 64 -1.85 1.59 -10.22
N ARG A 65 -1.02 2.58 -10.56
CA ARG A 65 -0.48 3.55 -9.59
C ARG A 65 -1.57 4.39 -8.93
N GLY A 66 -2.56 4.84 -9.69
CA GLY A 66 -3.73 5.53 -9.14
C GLY A 66 -4.46 4.68 -8.11
N ALA A 67 -4.74 3.42 -8.45
CA ALA A 67 -5.42 2.49 -7.54
C ALA A 67 -4.62 2.21 -6.26
N ILE A 68 -3.29 2.04 -6.35
CA ILE A 68 -2.43 1.87 -5.17
C ILE A 68 -2.50 3.10 -4.26
N SER A 69 -2.41 4.30 -4.84
CA SER A 69 -2.50 5.55 -4.07
C SER A 69 -3.86 5.72 -3.37
N ASP A 70 -4.95 5.32 -4.02
CA ASP A 70 -6.27 5.33 -3.39
C ASP A 70 -6.35 4.37 -2.19
N VAL A 71 -5.78 3.18 -2.31
CA VAL A 71 -5.73 2.20 -1.22
C VAL A 71 -4.86 2.70 -0.07
N GLU A 72 -3.70 3.31 -0.35
CA GLU A 72 -2.84 3.94 0.66
C GLU A 72 -3.57 5.03 1.44
N ARG A 73 -4.35 5.87 0.75
CA ARG A 73 -5.19 6.89 1.39
C ARG A 73 -6.25 6.29 2.30
N VAL A 74 -6.88 5.18 1.92
CA VAL A 74 -7.83 4.47 2.79
C VAL A 74 -7.13 3.95 4.04
N PHE A 75 -5.94 3.36 3.91
CA PHE A 75 -5.17 2.88 5.07
C PHE A 75 -4.76 4.01 6.00
N GLN A 76 -4.35 5.16 5.46
CA GLN A 76 -4.01 6.33 6.28
C GLN A 76 -5.22 6.85 7.04
N ASN A 77 -6.37 7.01 6.37
CA ASN A 77 -7.61 7.45 7.02
C ASN A 77 -8.05 6.47 8.13
N LEU A 78 -7.89 5.16 7.90
CA LEU A 78 -8.19 4.15 8.89
C LEU A 78 -7.23 4.25 10.08
N ALA A 79 -5.92 4.41 9.84
CA ALA A 79 -4.93 4.61 10.88
C ALA A 79 -5.25 5.84 11.73
N ASP A 80 -5.58 6.97 11.11
CA ASP A 80 -5.95 8.21 11.80
C ASP A 80 -7.21 8.03 12.68
N THR A 81 -8.18 7.24 12.20
CA THR A 81 -9.40 6.93 12.96
C THR A 81 -9.13 6.04 14.18
N LEU A 82 -8.11 5.19 14.11
CA LEU A 82 -7.73 4.23 15.15
C LEU A 82 -6.67 4.75 16.12
N GLN A 83 -6.18 5.97 15.93
CA GLN A 83 -5.23 6.60 16.85
C GLN A 83 -5.86 6.81 18.22
N CYS A 84 -5.06 6.66 19.28
CA CYS A 84 -5.47 7.06 20.60
C CYS A 84 -5.72 8.57 20.62
N SER A 85 -6.92 8.96 20.99
CA SER A 85 -7.31 10.38 21.03
C SER A 85 -6.54 11.25 22.03
N SER A 86 -5.80 10.64 22.97
CA SER A 86 -4.98 11.36 23.96
C SER A 86 -3.55 11.61 23.47
N CYS A 87 -2.86 10.60 22.92
CA CYS A 87 -1.47 10.72 22.45
C CYS A 87 -1.32 10.83 20.93
N LEU A 88 -2.40 10.63 20.17
CA LEU A 88 -2.45 10.62 18.70
C LEU A 88 -1.56 9.55 18.04
N VAL A 89 -1.24 8.50 18.79
CA VAL A 89 -0.44 7.37 18.32
C VAL A 89 -1.35 6.20 17.98
N LEU A 90 -0.99 5.45 16.93
CA LEU A 90 -1.63 4.18 16.60
C LEU A 90 -1.09 3.09 17.53
N CYS A 91 -1.95 2.57 18.42
CA CYS A 91 -1.54 1.70 19.51
C CYS A 91 -1.92 0.25 19.24
N SER A 92 -1.01 -0.70 19.46
CA SER A 92 -1.28 -2.13 19.28
C SER A 92 -2.43 -2.66 20.14
N GLU A 93 -2.65 -2.04 21.30
CA GLU A 93 -3.73 -2.37 22.24
C GLU A 93 -4.61 -1.13 22.50
N ALA A 94 -5.77 -1.11 21.86
CA ALA A 94 -6.79 -0.09 22.08
C ALA A 94 -7.86 -0.60 23.04
N TYR A 95 -8.28 0.26 23.97
CA TYR A 95 -9.36 0.01 24.92
C TYR A 95 -10.58 0.84 24.52
N ALA A 96 -11.70 0.17 24.27
CA ALA A 96 -12.98 0.84 24.07
C ALA A 96 -13.60 1.20 25.40
N LEU A 97 -14.13 2.41 25.46
CA LEU A 97 -14.93 2.90 26.53
C LEU A 97 -16.43 2.69 26.21
N PRO A 98 -17.33 2.57 27.21
CA PRO A 98 -18.77 2.43 26.98
C PRO A 98 -19.38 3.55 26.12
N CYS A 99 -18.79 4.74 26.17
CA CYS A 99 -19.14 5.91 25.35
C CYS A 99 -18.72 5.80 23.86
N GLY A 100 -18.06 4.71 23.46
CA GLY A 100 -17.59 4.47 22.09
C GLY A 100 -16.21 5.08 21.75
N HIS A 101 -15.56 5.82 22.66
CA HIS A 101 -14.21 6.34 22.45
C HIS A 101 -13.13 5.29 22.72
N TYR A 102 -12.00 5.42 22.03
CA TYR A 102 -10.84 4.54 22.17
C TYR A 102 -9.62 5.30 22.69
N ASN A 103 -8.90 4.68 23.61
CA ASN A 103 -7.62 5.17 24.11
C ASN A 103 -6.64 4.00 24.28
N CYS A 104 -5.34 4.29 24.25
CA CYS A 104 -4.34 3.29 24.61
C CYS A 104 -4.36 3.04 26.13
N GLY A 105 -3.84 1.89 26.55
CA GLY A 105 -3.84 1.52 27.96
C GLY A 105 -3.12 2.56 28.82
N GLU A 106 -1.94 3.01 28.39
CA GLU A 106 -1.11 3.95 29.17
C GLU A 106 -1.81 5.29 29.40
N CYS A 107 -2.40 5.89 28.36
CA CYS A 107 -3.13 7.14 28.47
C CYS A 107 -4.35 7.00 29.39
N LEU A 108 -5.07 5.88 29.28
CA LEU A 108 -6.27 5.65 30.08
C LEU A 108 -5.92 5.43 31.56
N VAL A 109 -4.87 4.67 31.86
CA VAL A 109 -4.35 4.48 33.23
C VAL A 109 -3.83 5.79 33.82
N ALA A 110 -3.07 6.57 33.05
CA ALA A 110 -2.59 7.88 33.49
C ALA A 110 -3.75 8.82 33.84
N TRP A 111 -4.77 8.86 32.99
CA TRP A 111 -5.99 9.64 33.24
C TRP A 111 -6.72 9.19 34.50
N PHE A 112 -6.91 7.88 34.70
CA PHE A 112 -7.59 7.35 35.88
C PHE A 112 -6.82 7.58 37.17
N ARG A 113 -5.48 7.49 37.15
CA ARG A 113 -4.63 7.85 38.29
C ARG A 113 -4.79 9.32 38.67
N GLN A 114 -4.91 10.22 37.70
CA GLN A 114 -5.18 11.65 37.98
C GLN A 114 -6.55 11.86 38.63
N LEU A 115 -7.59 11.16 38.16
CA LEU A 115 -8.93 11.25 38.76
C LEU A 115 -8.94 10.71 40.19
N ARG A 116 -8.24 9.60 40.43
CA ARG A 116 -8.07 9.00 41.76
C ARG A 116 -7.33 9.94 42.71
N ALA A 117 -6.17 10.48 42.31
CA ALA A 117 -5.40 11.39 43.15
C ALA A 117 -6.20 12.64 43.56
N LYS A 118 -6.97 13.22 42.62
CA LYS A 118 -7.87 14.35 42.92
C LYS A 118 -9.00 13.99 43.88
N TYR A 119 -9.43 12.74 43.89
CA TYR A 119 -10.44 12.26 44.82
C TYR A 119 -9.83 12.06 46.22
N GLU A 120 -8.66 11.40 46.30
CA GLU A 120 -7.91 11.19 47.55
C GLU A 120 -7.61 12.52 48.28
N GLU A 121 -7.22 13.55 47.53
CA GLU A 121 -6.99 14.89 48.09
C GLU A 121 -8.23 15.50 48.76
N ARG A 122 -9.43 15.22 48.22
CA ARG A 122 -10.70 15.76 48.73
C ARG A 122 -11.35 14.90 49.80
N HIS A 123 -10.93 13.64 49.90
CA HIS A 123 -11.51 12.61 50.77
C HIS A 123 -10.41 11.90 51.55
N PRO A 124 -9.72 12.58 52.49
CA PRO A 124 -8.65 11.98 53.29
C PRO A 124 -9.14 10.82 54.18
N GLU A 125 -10.44 10.72 54.44
CA GLU A 125 -11.08 9.60 55.13
C GLU A 125 -11.24 8.33 54.27
N TRP A 126 -10.98 8.42 52.97
CA TRP A 126 -11.13 7.28 52.07
C TRP A 126 -10.03 6.24 52.31
N ASP A 127 -10.43 4.99 52.55
CA ASP A 127 -9.55 3.85 52.84
C ASP A 127 -8.90 3.24 51.59
N GLY A 128 -9.11 3.84 50.42
CA GLY A 128 -8.57 3.38 49.14
C GLY A 128 -9.34 2.22 48.50
N VAL A 129 -10.45 1.78 49.09
CA VAL A 129 -11.30 0.67 48.59
C VAL A 129 -12.54 1.23 47.90
N HIS A 130 -12.84 0.75 46.69
CA HIS A 130 -14.04 1.14 45.96
C HIS A 130 -15.22 0.28 46.40
N ARG A 131 -16.15 0.87 47.17
CA ARG A 131 -17.29 0.13 47.72
C ARG A 131 -18.53 0.39 46.87
N TYR A 132 -19.00 -0.64 46.17
CA TYR A 132 -20.29 -0.61 45.48
C TYR A 132 -21.43 -0.77 46.51
N SER A 133 -21.80 0.32 47.19
CA SER A 133 -22.96 0.29 48.09
C SER A 133 -24.23 0.33 47.23
N GLY A 134 -25.01 -0.75 47.23
CA GLY A 134 -26.16 -0.94 46.34
C GLY A 134 -27.30 0.10 46.44
N PHE A 135 -27.20 1.09 47.33
CA PHE A 135 -28.24 2.11 47.52
C PHE A 135 -27.73 3.53 47.83
N TYR A 136 -26.42 3.75 48.03
CA TYR A 136 -25.85 5.08 48.28
C TYR A 136 -24.73 5.39 47.29
N ARG A 137 -24.62 6.69 46.95
CA ARG A 137 -23.61 7.30 46.06
C ARG A 137 -22.28 6.55 46.11
N HIS A 138 -21.71 6.24 44.94
CA HIS A 138 -20.42 5.60 44.80
C HIS A 138 -19.41 6.19 45.80
N MET A 139 -18.96 5.38 46.76
CA MET A 139 -17.89 5.74 47.69
C MET A 139 -16.57 5.43 46.98
N GLY A 140 -16.06 6.40 46.24
CA GLY A 140 -14.83 6.28 45.47
C GLY A 140 -14.74 7.26 44.31
N PRO A 141 -13.58 7.32 43.64
CA PRO A 141 -13.39 8.15 42.46
C PRO A 141 -14.39 7.77 41.36
N GLN A 142 -14.93 8.79 40.70
CA GLN A 142 -15.69 8.63 39.46
C GLN A 142 -14.72 8.69 38.29
N TYR A 143 -14.62 7.58 37.56
CA TYR A 143 -13.80 7.52 36.35
C TYR A 143 -14.61 8.02 35.16
N THR A 144 -14.01 8.88 34.36
CA THR A 144 -14.66 9.47 33.19
C THR A 144 -13.85 9.23 31.93
N CYS A 145 -14.50 9.25 30.77
CA CYS A 145 -13.81 9.24 29.48
C CYS A 145 -12.90 10.48 29.35
N PRO A 146 -11.64 10.36 28.89
CA PRO A 146 -10.79 11.51 28.59
C PRO A 146 -11.40 12.45 27.52
N ASN A 147 -12.17 11.89 26.58
CA ASN A 147 -12.74 12.61 25.45
C ASN A 147 -14.03 13.34 25.80
N CYS A 148 -15.09 12.59 26.16
CA CYS A 148 -16.42 13.15 26.36
C CYS A 148 -16.78 13.41 27.83
N ARG A 149 -15.92 12.99 28.77
CA ARG A 149 -16.15 13.07 30.22
C ARG A 149 -17.38 12.31 30.75
N GLU A 150 -17.96 11.44 29.94
CA GLU A 150 -18.99 10.52 30.40
C GLU A 150 -18.47 9.64 31.53
N VAL A 151 -19.28 9.46 32.59
CA VAL A 151 -18.93 8.63 33.75
C VAL A 151 -19.02 7.17 33.36
N MET A 152 -18.03 6.38 33.73
CA MET A 152 -17.90 4.99 33.29
C MET A 152 -17.62 4.06 34.46
N HIS A 153 -18.13 2.84 34.35
CA HIS A 153 -17.77 1.75 35.25
C HIS A 153 -16.52 1.05 34.71
N VAL A 154 -15.44 1.08 35.50
CA VAL A 154 -14.13 0.53 35.09
C VAL A 154 -14.24 -0.95 34.72
N GLY A 155 -15.09 -1.72 35.40
CA GLY A 155 -15.35 -3.15 35.14
C GLY A 155 -15.78 -3.52 33.70
N VAL A 156 -16.06 -2.53 32.85
CA VAL A 156 -16.50 -2.71 31.46
C VAL A 156 -15.40 -2.39 30.45
N ILE A 157 -14.21 -1.95 30.90
CA ILE A 157 -13.10 -1.56 30.03
C ILE A 157 -12.37 -2.81 29.57
N ASN A 158 -12.58 -3.16 28.30
CA ASN A 158 -11.99 -4.34 27.70
C ASN A 158 -11.11 -3.95 26.50
N PRO A 159 -10.00 -4.66 26.28
CA PRO A 159 -9.25 -4.54 25.05
C PRO A 159 -10.14 -4.94 23.87
N VAL A 160 -10.06 -4.19 22.77
CA VAL A 160 -10.91 -4.41 21.61
C VAL A 160 -10.13 -5.24 20.61
N PHE A 161 -10.20 -6.57 20.77
CA PHE A 161 -9.40 -7.50 19.95
C PHE A 161 -9.58 -7.31 18.44
N GLN A 162 -10.79 -6.91 17.98
CA GLN A 162 -11.04 -6.63 16.57
C GLN A 162 -10.27 -5.40 16.07
N VAL A 163 -10.19 -4.35 16.87
CA VAL A 163 -9.41 -3.15 16.56
C VAL A 163 -7.92 -3.47 16.59
N SER A 164 -7.45 -4.19 17.62
CA SER A 164 -6.06 -4.64 17.68
C SER A 164 -5.66 -5.51 16.49
N ALA A 165 -6.53 -6.40 16.02
CA ALA A 165 -6.29 -7.19 14.81
C ALA A 165 -6.21 -6.31 13.55
N ALA A 166 -7.08 -5.32 13.41
CA ALA A 166 -7.01 -4.35 12.31
C ALA A 166 -5.70 -3.54 12.35
N ILE A 167 -5.28 -3.09 13.53
CA ILE A 167 -4.02 -2.35 13.72
C ILE A 167 -2.81 -3.23 13.39
N ALA A 168 -2.83 -4.52 13.73
CA ALA A 168 -1.77 -5.46 13.36
C ALA A 168 -1.59 -5.55 11.83
N HIS A 169 -2.66 -5.48 11.05
CA HIS A 169 -2.58 -5.43 9.58
C HIS A 169 -2.07 -4.09 9.03
N LEU A 170 -2.13 -3.01 9.82
CA LEU A 170 -1.58 -1.70 9.48
C LEU A 170 -0.11 -1.55 9.87
N ALA A 171 0.39 -2.39 10.79
CA ALA A 171 1.72 -2.26 11.37
C ALA A 171 2.87 -2.31 10.35
N ASP A 172 2.67 -3.00 9.22
CA ASP A 172 3.67 -3.05 8.13
C ASP A 172 3.74 -1.76 7.32
N ARG A 173 2.74 -0.87 7.44
CA ARG A 173 2.57 0.34 6.62
C ARG A 173 2.64 1.63 7.43
N VAL A 174 2.24 1.59 8.70
CA VAL A 174 2.17 2.75 9.58
C VAL A 174 2.90 2.41 10.87
N PRO A 175 3.74 3.32 11.42
CA PRO A 175 4.37 3.11 12.71
C PRO A 175 3.32 2.84 13.80
N VAL A 176 3.47 1.71 14.49
CA VAL A 176 2.63 1.31 15.62
C VAL A 176 3.48 1.28 16.88
N GLU A 177 2.98 1.91 17.96
CA GLU A 177 3.63 1.83 19.27
C GLU A 177 2.91 0.85 20.17
N SER A 178 3.69 0.16 21.01
CA SER A 178 3.18 -0.76 22.01
C SER A 178 2.98 -0.03 23.33
N HIS A 179 1.78 0.46 23.60
CA HIS A 179 1.37 1.04 24.89
C HIS A 179 0.59 0.03 25.73
N ARG A 180 1.18 -1.16 25.90
CA ARG A 180 0.58 -2.27 26.65
C ARG A 180 0.71 -2.03 28.14
N VAL A 181 -0.41 -2.12 28.85
CA VAL A 181 -0.43 -2.00 30.32
C VAL A 181 -0.63 -3.39 30.92
N PRO A 182 0.24 -3.83 31.87
CA PRO A 182 0.06 -5.11 32.55
C PRO A 182 -1.30 -5.22 33.26
N ASP A 183 -1.90 -6.41 33.24
CA ASP A 183 -3.20 -6.67 33.87
C ASP A 183 -3.25 -6.29 35.36
N ALA A 184 -2.12 -6.45 36.06
CA ALA A 184 -2.00 -6.06 37.48
C ALA A 184 -2.27 -4.57 37.72
N VAL A 185 -1.94 -3.70 36.77
CA VAL A 185 -2.18 -2.25 36.88
C VAL A 185 -3.68 -1.94 36.78
N TRP A 186 -4.43 -2.69 35.97
CA TRP A 186 -5.88 -2.53 35.90
C TRP A 186 -6.57 -2.92 37.22
N GLY A 187 -5.97 -3.86 37.97
CA GLY A 187 -6.39 -4.25 39.32
C GLY A 187 -6.50 -3.08 40.31
N GLU A 188 -5.69 -2.02 40.12
CA GLU A 188 -5.73 -0.80 40.95
C GLU A 188 -7.08 -0.07 40.89
N PHE A 189 -7.89 -0.31 39.85
CA PHE A 189 -9.14 0.40 39.59
C PHE A 189 -10.40 -0.49 39.77
N TYR A 190 -10.21 -1.79 40.01
CA TYR A 190 -11.29 -2.76 40.26
C TYR A 190 -11.51 -3.07 41.75
N SER A 191 -10.63 -2.59 42.63
CA SER A 191 -10.65 -2.78 44.08
C SER A 191 -11.25 -1.59 44.80
#